data_AF-A0A150MZP3-F1
#
_entry.id   AF-A0A150MZP3-F1
#
_cell.length_a   1.000
_cell.length_b   1.000
_cell.length_c   1.000
_cell.angle_alpha   90.00
_cell.angle_beta   90.00
_cell.angle_gamma   90.00
#
_symmetry.space_group_name_H-M   'P 1'
#
loop_
_entity.id
_entity.type
_entity.pdbx_description
1 polymer ?
#
loop_
_entity_poly.entity_id
_entity_poly.type
_entity_poly.pdbx_seq_one_letter_code
_entity_poly.pdbx_strand_id
1 'polypeptide(L)' 'MMNKIKKVRILLGMTQKDVAKQIGVTQAMYSMIENGKRKPSKKTAAKIEELFGISLFFVD' A
#
# COMPACT_ATOMS: atom_id res chain seq x y z
N MET A 1 9.23 11.12 6.88
CA MET A 1 7.80 11.54 6.93
C MET A 1 6.92 10.31 6.71
N MET A 2 5.91 10.05 7.54
CA MET A 2 5.05 8.86 7.43
C MET A 2 3.94 9.10 6.40
N ASN A 3 3.92 8.37 5.28
CA ASN A 3 2.89 8.54 4.26
C ASN A 3 1.56 7.87 4.66
N LYS A 4 0.47 8.23 3.97
CA LYS A 4 -0.90 7.74 4.24
C LYS A 4 -0.97 6.21 4.31
N ILE A 5 -0.34 5.52 3.37
CA ILE A 5 -0.26 4.05 3.29
C ILE A 5 0.35 3.47 4.57
N LYS A 6 1.52 3.97 4.98
CA LYS A 6 2.20 3.51 6.21
C LYS A 6 1.37 3.78 7.46
N LYS A 7 0.68 4.93 7.54
CA LYS A 7 -0.22 5.26 8.65
C LYS A 7 -1.34 4.24 8.79
N VAL A 8 -2.08 3.99 7.71
CA VAL A 8 -3.21 3.05 7.73
C VAL A 8 -2.75 1.63 8.02
N ARG A 9 -1.65 1.18 7.41
CA ARG A 9 -1.08 -0.14 7.71
C ARG A 9 -0.79 -0.34 9.20
N ILE A 10 -0.18 0.65 9.86
CA ILE A 10 0.14 0.59 11.29
C ILE A 10 -1.14 0.60 12.15
N LEU A 11 -2.14 1.42 11.80
CA LEU A 11 -3.44 1.45 12.49
C LEU A 11 -4.17 0.10 12.41
N LEU A 12 -4.01 -0.63 11.31
CA LEU A 12 -4.55 -1.98 11.12
C LEU A 12 -3.68 -3.07 11.77
N GLY A 13 -2.57 -2.72 12.43
CA GLY A 13 -1.67 -3.69 13.08
C GLY A 13 -0.92 -4.61 12.10
N MET A 14 -0.84 -4.23 10.82
CA MET A 14 -0.28 -5.10 9.77
C MET A 14 1.22 -4.87 9.55
N THR A 15 1.96 -5.94 9.29
CA THR A 15 3.32 -5.83 8.76
C THR A 15 3.30 -5.55 7.25
N GLN A 16 4.43 -5.10 6.69
CA GLN A 16 4.57 -4.97 5.24
C GLN A 16 4.41 -6.33 4.52
N LYS A 17 4.78 -7.43 5.18
CA LYS A 17 4.64 -8.79 4.66
C LYS A 17 3.17 -9.20 4.57
N ASP A 18 2.36 -8.85 5.57
CA ASP A 18 0.92 -9.15 5.59
C ASP A 18 0.19 -8.46 4.44
N VAL A 19 0.45 -7.17 4.26
CA VAL A 19 -0.16 -6.40 3.17
C VAL A 19 0.25 -6.96 1.81
N ALA A 20 1.56 -7.22 1.62
CA ALA A 20 2.07 -7.77 0.38
C ALA A 20 1.43 -9.13 0.04
N LYS A 21 1.26 -10.01 1.04
CA LYS A 21 0.56 -11.29 0.89
C LYS A 21 -0.90 -11.09 0.46
N GLN A 22 -1.63 -10.18 1.11
CA GLN A 22 -3.04 -9.94 0.80
C GLN A 22 -3.26 -9.34 -0.59
N ILE A 23 -2.42 -8.40 -1.02
CA ILE A 23 -2.55 -7.78 -2.36
C ILE A 23 -1.87 -8.60 -3.47
N GLY A 24 -1.16 -9.67 -3.12
CA GLY A 24 -0.52 -10.60 -4.07
C GLY A 24 0.71 -10.02 -4.75
N VAL A 25 1.60 -9.37 -3.99
CA VAL A 25 2.90 -8.86 -4.46
C VAL A 25 4.02 -9.28 -3.51
N THR A 26 5.28 -9.04 -3.89
CA THR A 26 6.40 -9.26 -2.99
C THR A 26 6.46 -8.17 -1.91
N GLN A 27 6.97 -8.51 -0.72
CA GLN A 27 7.16 -7.54 0.37
C GLN A 27 8.11 -6.39 -0.04
N ALA A 28 9.12 -6.67 -0.88
CA ALA A 28 9.98 -5.65 -1.46
C ALA A 28 9.22 -4.67 -2.38
N MET A 29 8.33 -5.18 -3.25
CA MET A 29 7.50 -4.33 -4.10
C MET A 29 6.58 -3.44 -3.26
N TYR A 30 5.91 -4.00 -2.26
CA TYR A 30 5.08 -3.22 -1.35
C TYR A 30 5.89 -2.15 -0.60
N SER A 31 7.09 -2.48 -0.11
CA SER A 31 7.97 -1.51 0.56
C SER A 31 8.37 -0.35 -0.36
N MET A 32 8.64 -0.60 -1.65
CA MET A 32 8.91 0.48 -2.61
C MET A 32 7.68 1.37 -2.84
N ILE A 33 6.48 0.79 -2.89
CA ILE A 33 5.22 1.55 -2.99
C ILE A 33 5.00 2.40 -1.73
N GLU A 34 5.11 1.79 -0.55
CA GLU A 34 4.95 2.46 0.74
C GLU A 34 6.01 3.54 0.98
N ASN A 35 7.18 3.47 0.37
CA ASN A 35 8.19 4.52 0.47
C ASN A 35 8.14 5.53 -0.70
N GLY A 36 7.15 5.44 -1.59
CA GLY A 36 7.01 6.33 -2.75
C GLY A 36 8.08 6.13 -3.84
N LYS A 37 8.93 5.10 -3.72
CA LYS A 37 9.97 4.76 -4.69
C LYS A 37 9.40 4.12 -5.96
N ARG A 38 8.16 3.62 -5.91
CA ARG A 38 7.48 3.00 -7.04
C ARG A 38 5.99 3.36 -7.04
N LYS A 39 5.48 3.80 -8.20
CA LYS A 39 4.03 3.94 -8.41
C LYS A 39 3.41 2.54 -8.56
N PRO A 40 2.35 2.18 -7.82
CA PRO A 40 1.64 0.91 -8.01
C PRO A 40 0.96 0.89 -9.39
N SER A 41 0.75 -0.31 -9.94
CA SER A 41 -0.15 -0.46 -11.10
C SER A 41 -1.60 -0.15 -10.68
N LYS A 42 -2.50 0.11 -11.65
CA LYS A 42 -3.95 0.28 -11.37
C LYS A 42 -4.51 -0.89 -10.54
N LYS A 43 -4.13 -2.13 -10.89
CA LYS A 43 -4.56 -3.34 -10.18
C LYS A 43 -4.03 -3.39 -8.74
N THR A 44 -2.75 -3.04 -8.53
CA THR A 44 -2.18 -3.01 -7.17
C THR A 44 -2.76 -1.87 -6.35
N ALA A 45 -2.99 -0.70 -6.94
CA ALA A 45 -3.63 0.43 -6.28
C ALA A 45 -5.04 0.06 -5.79
N ALA A 46 -5.88 -0.48 -6.67
CA ALA A 46 -7.24 -0.90 -6.33
C ALA A 46 -7.26 -1.90 -5.16
N LYS A 47 -6.35 -2.87 -5.14
CA LYS A 47 -6.23 -3.82 -4.02
C LYS A 47 -5.80 -3.16 -2.70
N ILE A 48 -4.92 -2.16 -2.76
CA ILE A 48 -4.52 -1.41 -1.56
C ILE A 48 -5.70 -0.56 -1.08
N GLU A 49 -6.43 0.08 -1.98
CA GLU A 49 -7.63 0.87 -1.67
C GLU A 49 -8.71 0.00 -1.01
N GLU A 50 -9.00 -1.17 -1.58
CA GLU A 50 -9.92 -2.17 -1.04
C GLU A 50 -9.50 -2.64 0.35
N LEU A 51 -8.23 -3.03 0.51
CA LEU A 51 -7.70 -3.53 1.78
C LEU A 51 -7.74 -2.47 2.90
N PHE A 52 -7.44 -1.21 2.55
CA PHE A 52 -7.29 -0.14 3.52
C PHE A 52 -8.54 0.74 3.67
N GLY A 53 -9.56 0.57 2.84
CA GLY A 53 -10.75 1.42 2.83
C GLY A 53 -10.41 2.89 2.54
N ILE A 54 -9.36 3.16 1.77
CA ILE A 54 -8.92 4.51 1.40
C ILE A 54 -8.88 4.68 -0.11
N SER A 55 -9.04 5.92 -0.58
CA SER A 55 -8.66 6.29 -1.94
C SER A 55 -7.18 6.70 -2.02
N LEU A 56 -6.48 6.14 -3.00
CA LEU A 56 -5.12 6.45 -3.44
C LEU A 56 -5.10 7.33 -4.69
N PHE A 57 -6.26 7.77 -5.20
CA PHE A 57 -6.30 8.73 -6.30
C PHE A 57 -5.48 9.97 -5.94
N PHE A 58 -4.38 10.13 -6.66
CA PHE A 58 -3.66 11.39 -6.74
C PHE A 58 -4.48 12.22 -7.72
N VAL A 59 -5.05 13.33 -7.25
CA VAL A 59 -5.49 14.37 -8.17
C VAL A 59 -4.20 14.94 -8.74
N ASP A 60 -3.98 14.74 -10.04
CA ASP A 60 -2.81 15.29 -10.75
C ASP A 60 -2.81 16.83 -10.69
#